data_AF-W1P7W4-F1
#
_entry.id   AF-W1P7W4-F1
#
_cell.length_a   1.000
_cell.length_b   1.000
_cell.length_c   1.000
_cell.angle_alpha   90.00
_cell.angle_beta   90.00
_cell.angle_gamma   90.00
#
_symmetry.space_group_name_H-M   'P 1'
#
loop_
_entity.id
_entity.type
_entity.pdbx_description
1 polymer ?
#
loop_
_entity_poly.entity_id
_entity_poly.type
_entity_poly.pdbx_seq_one_letter_code
_entity_poly.pdbx_strand_id
1 'polypeptide(L)'
;MLTSDVYLVEASQERRSTEKLHIRDHVAKLERMDELETFIEGCRQWQGWVVDAPPKIHIPEPRCYDGARDAKELENFLWDIEQDFWAVRCEEDAMVPTATMYLTGDAKLWWRTNYEDMQSGRCKIDIWEDHKRELKAQFLLENVEYLARKSLKKLKQMGSIREYVKQFSALMLEIRDMSEKDKLVYFLDGLQPWAKVEI
;
A
#
# COMPACT_ATOMS: atom_id res chain seq x y z
N MET A 1 -41.35 25.53 85.51
CA MET A 1 -41.40 26.27 84.24
C MET A 1 -39.96 26.58 83.78
N LEU A 2 -39.22 25.60 83.24
CA LEU A 2 -37.84 25.80 82.74
C LEU A 2 -37.52 24.90 81.53
N THR A 3 -38.54 24.44 80.77
CA THR A 3 -38.31 23.57 79.61
C THR A 3 -38.43 24.30 78.28
N SER A 4 -39.15 25.43 78.18
CA SER A 4 -39.39 26.12 76.90
C SER A 4 -38.17 26.89 76.38
N ASP A 5 -37.35 27.48 77.26
CA ASP A 5 -36.21 28.31 76.85
C ASP A 5 -35.01 27.48 76.38
N VAL A 6 -34.83 26.27 76.93
CA VAL A 6 -33.74 25.35 76.52
C VAL A 6 -33.97 24.86 75.08
N TYR A 7 -35.19 24.48 74.73
CA TYR A 7 -35.52 24.04 73.36
C TYR A 7 -35.38 25.17 72.32
N LEU A 8 -35.69 26.42 72.67
CA LEU A 8 -35.53 27.55 71.75
C LEU A 8 -34.05 27.90 71.51
N VAL A 9 -33.20 27.77 72.53
CA VAL A 9 -31.76 27.97 72.41
C VAL A 9 -31.13 26.85 71.57
N GLU A 10 -31.48 25.58 71.82
CA GLU A 10 -30.99 24.44 71.04
C GLU A 10 -31.43 24.52 69.57
N ALA A 11 -32.70 24.83 69.30
CA ALA A 11 -33.20 25.02 67.93
C ALA A 11 -32.53 26.20 67.22
N SER A 12 -32.17 27.27 67.94
CA SER A 12 -31.40 28.40 67.40
C SER A 12 -29.95 28.01 67.10
N GLN A 13 -29.34 27.21 67.97
CA GLN A 13 -27.97 26.70 67.82
C GLN A 13 -27.86 25.72 66.64
N GLU A 14 -28.88 24.88 66.46
CA GLU A 14 -28.97 23.88 65.39
C GLU A 14 -29.23 24.54 64.02
N ARG A 15 -30.09 25.57 63.97
CA ARG A 15 -30.26 26.42 62.77
C ARG A 15 -28.96 27.14 62.38
N ARG A 16 -28.24 27.72 63.35
CA ARG A 16 -26.93 28.35 63.09
C ARG A 16 -25.88 27.35 62.61
N SER A 17 -25.96 26.09 63.07
CA SER A 17 -25.03 25.03 62.68
C SER A 17 -25.30 24.53 61.26
N THR A 18 -26.56 24.37 60.88
CA THR A 18 -26.97 24.01 59.51
C THR A 18 -26.67 25.12 58.51
N GLU A 19 -26.88 26.39 58.88
CA GLU A 19 -26.56 27.54 58.03
C GLU A 19 -25.04 27.66 57.81
N LYS A 20 -24.21 27.44 58.84
CA LYS A 20 -22.74 27.39 58.70
C LYS A 20 -22.26 26.25 57.79
N LEU A 21 -22.91 25.08 57.85
CA LEU A 21 -22.59 23.96 56.97
C LEU A 21 -22.91 24.29 55.51
N HIS A 22 -24.05 24.95 55.26
CA HIS A 22 -24.46 25.37 53.92
C HIS A 22 -23.52 26.42 53.31
N ILE A 23 -23.04 27.36 54.13
CA ILE A 23 -22.04 28.35 53.71
C ILE A 23 -20.71 27.66 53.38
N ARG A 24 -20.26 26.70 54.19
CA ARG A 24 -19.03 25.94 53.92
C ARG A 24 -19.14 25.17 52.61
N ASP A 25 -20.28 24.52 52.35
CA ASP A 25 -20.50 23.80 51.09
C ASP A 25 -20.54 24.75 49.88
N HIS A 26 -21.09 25.96 50.04
CA HIS A 26 -21.05 26.99 49.00
C HIS A 26 -19.63 27.49 48.74
N VAL A 27 -18.84 27.74 49.79
CA VAL A 27 -17.43 28.15 49.68
C VAL A 27 -16.61 27.05 49.00
N ALA A 28 -16.78 25.79 49.39
CA ALA A 28 -16.08 24.65 48.77
C ALA A 28 -16.54 24.36 47.32
N LYS A 29 -17.73 24.83 46.91
CA LYS A 29 -18.16 24.82 45.50
C LYS A 29 -17.52 25.97 44.72
N LEU A 30 -17.35 27.13 45.33
CA LEU A 30 -16.67 28.29 44.73
C LEU A 30 -15.17 28.05 44.57
N GLU A 31 -14.52 27.43 45.56
CA GLU A 31 -13.10 27.01 45.47
C GLU A 31 -12.89 26.01 44.31
N ARG A 32 -13.82 25.06 44.12
CA ARG A 32 -13.80 24.15 42.95
C ARG A 32 -14.08 24.85 41.62
N MET A 33 -14.77 25.98 41.62
CA MET A 33 -14.96 26.81 40.41
C MET A 33 -13.70 27.61 40.08
N ASP A 34 -12.99 28.12 41.09
CA ASP A 34 -11.70 28.81 40.93
C ASP A 34 -10.61 27.85 40.41
N GLU A 35 -10.63 26.58 40.86
CA GLU A 35 -9.82 25.49 40.28
C GLU A 35 -10.18 25.21 38.82
N LEU A 36 -11.46 25.34 38.46
CA LEU A 36 -11.96 25.15 37.09
C LEU A 36 -11.55 26.30 36.17
N GLU A 37 -11.59 27.54 36.67
CA GLU A 37 -11.05 28.70 35.96
C GLU A 37 -9.53 28.59 35.80
N THR A 38 -8.81 28.21 36.86
CA THR A 38 -7.36 27.95 36.79
C THR A 38 -7.02 26.83 35.81
N PHE A 39 -7.85 25.78 35.75
CA PHE A 39 -7.73 24.69 34.78
C PHE A 39 -8.01 25.18 33.36
N ILE A 40 -9.04 26.01 33.15
CA ILE A 40 -9.37 26.61 31.85
C ILE A 40 -8.27 27.58 31.40
N GLU A 41 -7.72 28.40 32.30
CA GLU A 41 -6.58 29.29 32.05
C GLU A 41 -5.34 28.48 31.67
N GLY A 42 -5.09 27.38 32.39
CA GLY A 42 -4.06 26.40 32.06
C GLY A 42 -4.27 25.83 30.66
N CYS A 43 -5.47 25.35 30.33
CA CYS A 43 -5.79 24.84 28.99
C CYS A 43 -5.63 25.91 27.90
N ARG A 44 -5.96 27.19 28.17
CA ARG A 44 -5.69 28.31 27.25
C ARG A 44 -4.19 28.55 27.07
N GLN A 45 -3.39 28.36 28.11
CA GLN A 45 -1.94 28.45 28.04
C GLN A 45 -1.33 27.31 27.20
N TRP A 46 -1.96 26.12 27.19
CA TRP A 46 -1.63 25.01 26.29
C TRP A 46 -2.09 25.22 24.83
N GLN A 47 -3.09 26.08 24.57
CA GLN A 47 -3.47 26.48 23.21
C GLN A 47 -2.39 27.33 22.50
N GLY A 48 -1.39 27.84 23.24
CA GLY A 48 -0.25 28.58 22.69
C GLY A 48 0.88 27.73 22.13
N TRP A 49 0.89 26.42 22.38
CA TRP A 49 1.74 25.46 21.66
C TRP A 49 0.95 24.91 20.47
N VAL A 50 0.83 25.71 19.43
CA VAL A 50 0.69 25.15 18.08
C VAL A 50 2.01 24.44 17.83
N VAL A 51 2.06 23.11 18.07
CA VAL A 51 2.99 22.28 17.32
C VAL A 51 2.64 22.58 15.88
N ASP A 52 3.51 23.33 15.19
CA ASP A 52 3.40 23.53 13.75
C ASP A 52 3.07 22.16 13.18
N ALA A 53 1.86 22.03 12.60
CA ALA A 53 1.51 20.80 11.93
C ALA A 53 2.69 20.51 10.99
N PRO A 54 3.30 19.30 11.06
CA PRO A 54 4.44 18.99 10.24
C PRO A 54 4.11 19.43 8.81
N PRO A 55 5.02 20.13 8.13
CA PRO A 55 4.73 20.75 6.84
C PRO A 55 3.97 19.73 6.01
N LYS A 56 2.76 20.08 5.56
CA LYS A 56 1.93 19.18 4.77
C LYS A 56 2.76 18.75 3.57
N ILE A 57 3.36 17.56 3.67
CA ILE A 57 4.16 17.00 2.60
C ILE A 57 3.16 16.75 1.49
N HIS A 58 3.25 17.55 0.43
CA HIS A 58 2.45 17.31 -0.75
C HIS A 58 3.02 16.07 -1.43
N ILE A 59 2.41 14.92 -1.16
CA ILE A 59 2.72 13.69 -1.86
C ILE A 59 2.12 13.86 -3.26
N PRO A 60 2.94 13.87 -4.34
CA PRO A 60 2.42 13.95 -5.69
C PRO A 60 1.58 12.71 -5.98
N GLU A 61 0.40 12.90 -6.56
CA GLU A 61 -0.48 11.78 -6.92
C GLU A 61 0.24 10.85 -7.93
N PRO A 62 0.20 9.53 -7.70
CA PRO A 62 0.72 8.55 -8.64
C PRO A 62 0.06 8.68 -10.01
N ARG A 63 0.85 8.44 -11.07
CA ARG A 63 0.30 8.41 -12.42
C ARG A 63 -0.59 7.19 -12.61
N CYS A 64 -1.67 7.36 -13.36
CA CYS A 64 -2.51 6.23 -13.74
C CYS A 64 -1.82 5.35 -14.79
N TYR A 65 -2.09 4.05 -14.74
CA TYR A 65 -1.61 3.07 -15.71
C TYR A 65 -2.76 2.51 -16.55
N ASP A 66 -2.66 2.65 -17.87
CA ASP A 66 -3.74 2.32 -18.81
C ASP A 66 -3.66 0.89 -19.38
N GLY A 67 -2.59 0.15 -19.08
CA GLY A 67 -2.31 -1.17 -19.66
C GLY A 67 -1.31 -1.15 -20.82
N ALA A 68 -0.57 -0.06 -21.02
CA ALA A 68 0.53 -0.03 -21.99
C ALA A 68 1.51 -1.19 -21.78
N ARG A 69 1.75 -2.00 -22.82
CA ARG A 69 2.71 -3.13 -22.80
C ARG A 69 4.16 -2.65 -22.91
N ASP A 70 4.51 -1.66 -22.12
CA ASP A 70 5.84 -1.10 -21.98
C ASP A 70 6.36 -1.41 -20.57
N ALA A 71 7.49 -2.11 -20.51
CA ALA A 71 8.07 -2.52 -19.24
C ALA A 71 8.48 -1.33 -18.37
N LYS A 72 8.99 -0.27 -18.99
CA LYS A 72 9.40 0.92 -18.26
C LYS A 72 8.20 1.65 -17.66
N GLU A 73 7.10 1.78 -18.41
CA GLU A 73 5.90 2.46 -17.90
C GLU A 73 5.26 1.69 -16.74
N LEU A 74 5.15 0.37 -16.86
CA LEU A 74 4.61 -0.47 -15.79
C LEU A 74 5.52 -0.49 -14.55
N GLU A 75 6.83 -0.63 -14.70
CA GLU A 75 7.74 -0.60 -13.54
C GLU A 75 7.76 0.78 -12.87
N ASN A 76 7.68 1.88 -13.62
CA ASN A 76 7.54 3.22 -13.04
C ASN A 76 6.23 3.37 -12.27
N PHE A 77 5.11 2.89 -12.83
CA PHE A 77 3.81 2.90 -12.15
C PHE A 77 3.87 2.15 -10.81
N LEU A 78 4.39 0.92 -10.82
CA LEU A 78 4.52 0.12 -9.61
C LEU A 78 5.40 0.81 -8.56
N TRP A 79 6.52 1.38 -8.99
CA TRP A 79 7.41 2.13 -8.12
C TRP A 79 6.71 3.35 -7.50
N ASP A 80 6.03 4.16 -8.31
CA ASP A 80 5.33 5.36 -7.84
C ASP A 80 4.25 5.03 -6.81
N ILE A 81 3.49 3.94 -7.02
CA ILE A 81 2.49 3.44 -6.07
C ILE A 81 3.15 2.95 -4.76
N GLU A 82 4.28 2.25 -4.83
CA GLU A 82 5.01 1.82 -3.64
C GLU A 82 5.55 3.00 -2.82
N GLN A 83 6.01 4.06 -3.49
CA GLN A 83 6.43 5.29 -2.80
C GLN A 83 5.24 5.96 -2.11
N ASP A 84 4.07 5.98 -2.76
CA ASP A 84 2.83 6.50 -2.16
C ASP A 84 2.45 5.71 -0.91
N PHE A 85 2.43 4.37 -0.98
CA PHE A 85 2.17 3.50 0.16
C PHE A 85 3.11 3.78 1.34
N TRP A 86 4.40 3.93 1.05
CA TRP A 86 5.38 4.27 2.08
C TRP A 86 5.12 5.65 2.69
N ALA A 87 4.81 6.65 1.86
CA ALA A 87 4.57 8.02 2.29
C ALA A 87 3.30 8.16 3.16
N VAL A 88 2.23 7.44 2.82
CA VAL A 88 0.95 7.46 3.57
C VAL A 88 0.86 6.41 4.67
N ARG A 89 1.87 5.54 4.83
CA ARG A 89 1.86 4.36 5.73
C ARG A 89 0.65 3.47 5.47
N CYS A 90 0.43 3.12 4.21
CA CYS A 90 -0.68 2.28 3.77
C CYS A 90 -0.62 0.89 4.45
N GLU A 91 -1.76 0.43 4.96
CA GLU A 91 -1.93 -0.91 5.54
C GLU A 91 -2.00 -1.97 4.42
N GLU A 92 -1.52 -3.17 4.71
CA GLU A 92 -1.33 -4.23 3.70
C GLU A 92 -2.63 -4.63 2.99
N ASP A 93 -3.74 -4.69 3.72
CA ASP A 93 -5.08 -5.01 3.20
C ASP A 93 -5.68 -3.88 2.33
N ALA A 94 -5.19 -2.65 2.50
CA ALA A 94 -5.59 -1.49 1.72
C ALA A 94 -4.73 -1.27 0.46
N MET A 95 -3.56 -1.91 0.34
CA MET A 95 -2.63 -1.70 -0.78
C MET A 95 -3.26 -2.04 -2.13
N VAL A 96 -3.78 -3.26 -2.30
CA VAL A 96 -4.37 -3.68 -3.58
C VAL A 96 -5.59 -2.83 -3.96
N PRO A 97 -6.58 -2.60 -3.07
CA PRO A 97 -7.67 -1.66 -3.35
C PRO A 97 -7.18 -0.29 -3.80
N THR A 98 -6.19 0.28 -3.11
CA THR A 98 -5.64 1.61 -3.40
C THR A 98 -4.95 1.64 -4.76
N ALA A 99 -4.03 0.72 -5.05
CA ALA A 99 -3.36 0.65 -6.35
C ALA A 99 -4.34 0.52 -7.51
N THR A 100 -5.38 -0.28 -7.34
CA THR A 100 -6.35 -0.55 -8.41
C THR A 100 -7.21 0.66 -8.75
N MET A 101 -7.27 1.68 -7.88
CA MET A 101 -7.91 2.96 -8.18
C MET A 101 -7.16 3.71 -9.28
N TYR A 102 -5.85 3.55 -9.39
CA TYR A 102 -4.98 4.19 -10.39
C TYR A 102 -4.86 3.39 -11.70
N LEU A 103 -5.55 2.25 -11.81
CA LEU A 103 -5.67 1.54 -13.09
C LEU A 103 -6.75 2.19 -13.96
N THR A 104 -6.42 2.37 -15.23
CA THR A 104 -7.32 2.88 -16.29
C THR A 104 -7.26 1.96 -17.51
N GLY A 105 -8.02 2.26 -18.56
CA GLY A 105 -7.95 1.54 -19.85
C GLY A 105 -8.08 0.01 -19.73
N ASP A 106 -7.18 -0.70 -20.42
CA ASP A 106 -7.13 -2.16 -20.47
C ASP A 106 -6.73 -2.77 -19.12
N ALA A 107 -5.88 -2.08 -18.35
CA ALA A 107 -5.53 -2.50 -16.99
C ALA A 107 -6.74 -2.54 -16.05
N LYS A 108 -7.63 -1.53 -16.14
CA LYS A 108 -8.86 -1.51 -15.35
C LYS A 108 -9.84 -2.61 -15.75
N LEU A 109 -9.93 -2.92 -17.05
CA LEU A 109 -10.75 -4.02 -17.55
C LEU A 109 -10.24 -5.37 -17.03
N TRP A 110 -8.93 -5.61 -17.11
CA TRP A 110 -8.31 -6.80 -16.55
C TRP A 110 -8.57 -6.95 -15.04
N TRP A 111 -8.43 -5.87 -14.27
CA TRP A 111 -8.69 -5.92 -12.83
C TRP A 111 -10.15 -6.27 -12.53
N ARG A 112 -11.11 -5.74 -13.29
CA ARG A 112 -12.54 -6.07 -13.11
C ARG A 112 -12.79 -7.57 -13.26
N THR A 113 -12.22 -8.20 -14.29
CA THR A 113 -12.34 -9.64 -14.50
C THR A 113 -11.76 -10.43 -13.32
N ASN A 114 -10.57 -10.06 -12.84
CA ASN A 114 -9.95 -10.73 -11.70
C ASN A 114 -10.74 -10.52 -10.40
N TYR A 115 -11.31 -9.34 -10.19
CA TYR A 115 -12.15 -9.06 -9.03
C TYR A 115 -13.41 -9.93 -9.02
N GLU A 116 -14.06 -10.13 -10.17
CA GLU A 116 -15.19 -11.06 -10.31
C GLU A 116 -14.77 -12.52 -10.05
N ASP A 117 -13.58 -12.91 -10.50
CA ASP A 117 -12.99 -14.23 -10.24
C ASP A 117 -12.71 -14.42 -8.73
N MET A 118 -12.23 -13.40 -8.02
CA MET A 118 -12.03 -13.40 -6.57
C MET A 118 -13.36 -13.56 -5.83
N GLN A 119 -14.40 -12.82 -6.23
CA GLN A 119 -15.75 -12.98 -5.65
C GLN A 119 -16.32 -14.38 -5.86
N SER A 120 -15.96 -15.01 -6.99
CA SER A 120 -16.34 -16.38 -7.30
C SER A 120 -15.46 -17.44 -6.63
N GLY A 121 -14.43 -17.04 -5.87
CA GLY A 121 -13.46 -17.95 -5.26
C GLY A 121 -12.53 -18.66 -6.26
N ARG A 122 -12.44 -18.17 -7.50
CA ARG A 122 -11.61 -18.76 -8.58
C ARG A 122 -10.15 -18.32 -8.54
N CYS A 123 -9.88 -17.14 -7.99
CA CYS A 123 -8.53 -16.65 -7.73
C CYS A 123 -8.44 -15.87 -6.42
N LYS A 124 -7.22 -15.54 -6.00
CA LYS A 124 -6.94 -14.78 -4.79
C LYS A 124 -5.76 -13.84 -5.05
N ILE A 125 -6.03 -12.54 -5.15
CA ILE A 125 -5.05 -11.48 -5.36
C ILE A 125 -5.28 -10.42 -4.27
N ASP A 126 -4.99 -10.77 -3.02
CA ASP A 126 -5.19 -9.92 -1.84
C ASP A 126 -3.89 -9.36 -1.25
N ILE A 127 -2.74 -9.90 -1.69
CA ILE A 127 -1.41 -9.45 -1.27
C ILE A 127 -0.79 -8.58 -2.37
N TRP A 128 -0.14 -7.48 -1.99
CA TRP A 128 0.49 -6.55 -2.94
C TRP A 128 1.47 -7.23 -3.90
N GLU A 129 2.28 -8.16 -3.39
CA GLU A 129 3.22 -8.94 -4.22
C GLU A 129 2.51 -9.82 -5.27
N ASP A 130 1.36 -10.39 -4.92
CA ASP A 130 0.56 -11.15 -5.89
C ASP A 130 0.00 -10.21 -6.95
N HIS A 131 -0.51 -9.03 -6.55
CA HIS A 131 -1.00 -8.04 -7.51
C HIS A 131 0.10 -7.59 -8.49
N LYS A 132 1.30 -7.29 -8.00
CA LYS A 132 2.46 -6.96 -8.85
C LYS A 132 2.79 -8.08 -9.82
N ARG A 133 2.84 -9.32 -9.35
CA ARG A 133 3.14 -10.50 -10.19
C ARG A 133 2.11 -10.65 -11.30
N GLU A 134 0.82 -10.63 -10.97
CA GLU A 134 -0.26 -10.82 -11.95
C GLU A 134 -0.34 -9.64 -12.94
N LEU A 135 -0.13 -8.41 -12.48
CA LEU A 135 -0.09 -7.22 -13.34
C LEU A 135 1.10 -7.30 -14.31
N LYS A 136 2.28 -7.71 -13.82
CA LYS A 136 3.46 -7.97 -14.65
C LYS A 136 3.21 -9.10 -15.64
N ALA A 137 2.63 -10.22 -15.23
CA ALA A 137 2.33 -11.35 -16.12
C ALA A 137 1.36 -10.96 -17.25
N GLN A 138 0.38 -10.10 -16.96
CA GLN A 138 -0.61 -9.65 -17.93
C GLN A 138 -0.05 -8.62 -18.94
N PHE A 139 0.74 -7.66 -18.46
CA PHE A 139 1.10 -6.47 -19.24
C PHE A 139 2.58 -6.34 -19.57
N LEU A 140 3.47 -6.98 -18.82
CA LEU A 140 4.80 -7.28 -19.36
C LEU A 140 4.66 -8.47 -20.29
N LEU A 141 5.28 -8.34 -21.45
CA LEU A 141 5.62 -9.51 -22.22
C LEU A 141 6.71 -10.26 -21.43
N GLU A 142 6.32 -11.07 -20.45
CA GLU A 142 7.03 -12.33 -20.12
C GLU A 142 7.21 -13.19 -21.40
N ASN A 143 6.44 -12.84 -22.43
CA ASN A 143 6.59 -13.16 -23.82
C ASN A 143 7.92 -12.73 -24.48
N VAL A 144 8.80 -11.83 -24.02
CA VAL A 144 10.07 -11.64 -24.78
C VAL A 144 10.92 -12.90 -24.66
N GLU A 145 11.13 -13.38 -23.44
CA GLU A 145 11.82 -14.64 -23.21
C GLU A 145 11.01 -15.84 -23.73
N TYR A 146 9.69 -15.89 -23.50
CA TYR A 146 8.87 -16.97 -24.06
C TYR A 146 8.83 -16.94 -25.60
N LEU A 147 8.76 -15.78 -26.26
CA LEU A 147 8.83 -15.66 -27.72
C LEU A 147 10.23 -16.01 -28.20
N ALA A 148 11.27 -15.65 -27.46
CA ALA A 148 12.63 -16.06 -27.75
C ALA A 148 12.76 -17.59 -27.69
N ARG A 149 12.25 -18.23 -26.63
CA ARG A 149 12.21 -19.70 -26.48
C ARG A 149 11.35 -20.37 -27.55
N LYS A 150 10.20 -19.78 -27.90
CA LYS A 150 9.30 -20.28 -28.96
C LYS A 150 9.93 -20.15 -30.34
N SER A 151 10.64 -19.05 -30.60
CA SER A 151 11.38 -18.81 -31.83
C SER A 151 12.60 -19.72 -31.92
N LEU A 152 13.31 -19.93 -30.82
CA LEU A 152 14.44 -20.86 -30.70
C LEU A 152 14.04 -22.29 -31.04
N LYS A 153 12.92 -22.78 -30.49
CA LYS A 153 12.37 -24.12 -30.80
C LYS A 153 12.06 -24.30 -32.29
N LYS A 154 11.77 -23.21 -33.00
CA LYS A 154 11.44 -23.19 -34.43
C LYS A 154 12.63 -22.82 -35.31
N LEU A 155 13.74 -22.36 -34.72
CA LEU A 155 14.87 -21.85 -35.47
C LEU A 155 15.55 -23.00 -36.21
N LYS A 156 15.58 -22.88 -37.54
CA LYS A 156 16.29 -23.80 -38.43
C LYS A 156 17.25 -23.02 -39.31
N GLN A 157 18.40 -23.60 -39.60
CA GLN A 157 19.34 -23.05 -40.58
C GLN A 157 18.71 -23.12 -41.97
N MET A 158 18.18 -21.99 -42.45
CA MET A 158 17.58 -21.87 -43.79
C MET A 158 18.58 -21.36 -44.85
N GLY A 159 19.70 -20.77 -44.43
CA GLY A 159 20.72 -20.19 -45.31
C GLY A 159 22.14 -20.44 -44.79
N SER A 160 22.97 -19.40 -44.82
CA SER A 160 24.36 -19.52 -44.34
C SER A 160 24.43 -19.82 -42.83
N ILE A 161 25.44 -20.58 -42.41
CA ILE A 161 25.72 -20.84 -40.99
C ILE A 161 25.90 -19.51 -40.24
N ARG A 162 26.55 -18.52 -40.84
CA ARG A 162 26.76 -17.19 -40.24
C ARG A 162 25.45 -16.50 -39.86
N GLU A 163 24.44 -16.56 -40.74
CA GLU A 163 23.13 -15.96 -40.48
C GLU A 163 22.36 -16.74 -39.41
N TYR A 164 22.47 -18.07 -39.42
CA TYR A 164 21.89 -18.91 -38.35
C TYR A 164 22.52 -18.60 -36.99
N VAL A 165 23.85 -18.52 -36.90
CA VAL A 165 24.57 -18.15 -35.66
C VAL A 165 24.13 -16.77 -35.18
N LYS A 166 24.00 -15.79 -36.09
CA LYS A 166 23.53 -14.45 -35.74
C LYS A 166 22.14 -14.47 -35.11
N GLN A 167 21.20 -15.20 -35.71
CA GLN A 167 19.82 -15.31 -35.20
C GLN A 167 19.76 -16.08 -33.87
N PHE A 168 20.51 -17.17 -33.76
CA PHE A 168 20.62 -17.95 -32.53
C PHE A 168 21.18 -17.09 -31.39
N SER A 169 22.29 -16.38 -31.62
CA SER A 169 22.92 -15.51 -30.62
C SER A 169 22.01 -14.37 -30.16
N ALA A 170 21.20 -13.79 -31.06
CA ALA A 170 20.23 -12.77 -30.68
C ALA A 170 19.19 -13.33 -29.68
N LEU A 171 18.66 -14.53 -29.95
CA LEU A 171 17.71 -15.20 -29.05
C LEU A 171 18.36 -15.58 -27.70
N MET A 172 19.66 -15.92 -27.70
CA MET A 172 20.38 -16.21 -26.45
C MET A 172 20.55 -14.99 -25.54
N LEU A 173 20.60 -13.78 -26.10
CA LEU A 173 20.64 -12.55 -25.29
C LEU A 173 19.29 -12.26 -24.61
N GLU A 174 18.20 -12.75 -25.21
CA GLU A 174 16.84 -12.61 -24.67
C GLU A 174 16.50 -13.68 -23.63
N ILE A 175 17.23 -14.81 -23.57
CA ILE A 175 16.99 -15.92 -22.63
C ILE A 175 18.12 -16.01 -21.59
N ARG A 176 17.88 -15.47 -20.40
CA ARG A 176 18.93 -15.19 -19.40
C ARG A 176 19.37 -16.40 -18.57
N ASP A 177 18.54 -17.42 -18.45
CA ASP A 177 18.68 -18.56 -17.53
C ASP A 177 19.02 -19.89 -18.24
N MET A 178 19.29 -19.88 -19.54
CA MET A 178 19.54 -21.11 -20.31
C MET A 178 20.92 -21.70 -20.00
N SER A 179 20.97 -22.99 -19.69
CA SER A 179 22.24 -23.71 -19.44
C SER A 179 23.05 -23.89 -20.73
N GLU A 180 24.38 -23.87 -20.66
CA GLU A 180 25.26 -24.11 -21.83
C GLU A 180 24.97 -25.44 -22.54
N LYS A 181 24.58 -26.46 -21.76
CA LYS A 181 24.18 -27.77 -22.29
C LYS A 181 22.92 -27.67 -23.15
N ASP A 182 21.92 -26.94 -22.68
CA ASP A 182 20.68 -26.74 -23.43
C ASP A 182 20.91 -25.86 -24.66
N LYS A 183 21.75 -24.82 -24.56
CA LYS A 183 22.16 -23.99 -25.71
C LYS A 183 22.73 -24.87 -26.82
N LEU A 184 23.64 -25.78 -26.48
CA LEU A 184 24.24 -26.70 -27.44
C LEU A 184 23.20 -27.60 -28.11
N VAL A 185 22.27 -28.18 -27.34
CA VAL A 185 21.20 -29.03 -27.87
C VAL A 185 20.33 -28.27 -28.87
N TYR A 186 19.84 -27.08 -28.51
CA TYR A 186 19.01 -26.27 -29.41
C TYR A 186 19.76 -25.81 -30.66
N PHE A 187 21.05 -25.50 -30.54
CA PHE A 187 21.89 -25.12 -31.66
C PHE A 187 22.06 -26.28 -32.65
N LEU A 188 22.40 -27.47 -32.14
CA LEU A 188 22.55 -28.68 -32.96
C LEU A 188 21.22 -29.10 -33.58
N ASP A 189 20.10 -28.98 -32.89
CA ASP A 189 18.78 -29.32 -33.43
C ASP A 189 18.35 -28.43 -34.60
N GLY A 190 18.83 -27.18 -34.63
CA GLY A 190 18.52 -26.22 -35.70
C GLY A 190 19.43 -26.29 -36.92
N LEU A 191 20.62 -26.89 -36.82
CA LEU A 191 21.58 -27.04 -37.91
C LEU A 191 21.08 -27.94 -39.06
N GLN A 192 21.55 -27.66 -40.28
CA GLN A 192 21.32 -28.54 -41.44
C GLN A 192 22.06 -29.87 -41.29
N PRO A 193 21.53 -30.98 -41.84
CA PRO A 193 22.15 -32.30 -41.69
C PRO A 193 23.61 -32.36 -42.15
N TRP A 194 23.97 -31.71 -43.26
CA TRP A 194 25.35 -31.69 -43.76
C TRP A 194 26.32 -30.99 -42.80
N ALA A 195 25.87 -29.92 -42.14
CA ALA A 195 26.70 -29.16 -41.21
C ALA A 195 26.93 -29.91 -39.89
N LYS A 196 26.02 -30.82 -39.50
CA LYS A 196 26.17 -31.66 -38.30
C LYS A 196 27.23 -32.74 -38.47
N VAL A 197 27.57 -33.12 -39.70
CA VAL A 197 28.56 -34.18 -39.98
C VAL A 197 29.99 -33.65 -39.88
N GLU A 198 30.18 -32.34 -39.97
CA GLU A 198 31.50 -31.68 -39.89
C GLU A 198 31.88 -31.18 -38.48
N ILE A 199 31.01 -31.38 -37.48
CA ILE A 199 31.20 -30.97 -36.08
C ILE A 199 31.42 -32.21 -35.22
#